data_AF-A0A820VIH6-F1
#
_entry.id   AF-A0A820VIH6-F1
#
_cell.length_a   1.000
_cell.length_b   1.000
_cell.length_c   1.000
_cell.angle_alpha   90.00
_cell.angle_beta   90.00
_cell.angle_gamma   90.00
#
_symmetry.space_group_name_H-M   'P 1'
#
loop_
_entity.id
_entity.type
_entity.pdbx_description
1 polymer ?
#
loop_
_entity_poly.entity_id
_entity_poly.type
_entity_poly.pdbx_seq_one_letter_code
_entity_poly.pdbx_strand_id
1 'polypeptide(L)'
;MNMNIVEEMQITDIEAQQIDNIKLQKPTFYNQYLPFCESINQRGSAWFEEIRENLSRIIQMGELQPGFAIWSYELQHFLSLYGFNFTKVEHLKLIDFYLSILSITDLSYSNAQICFDRLYELLRKTYLITRDELTIDWRTLYHWAKLVFDNHDQTAGLVILPKDIKDSFFSCIFYCSPYFSATATQEILDEFRPRLCPTDWTFSNNIRMLELFLPVHLPPNLHNQGFKLWLSEFFDIWDSVYNDTEWESRLTILFSCVAWYNIGYVNWEPWMSQIFTRILRGFSLPIGKLQMPAQKYSYLIYSISKWIVAMMGNQSSCLQYLRDLFIAIKSFYHPSNTGDFQENLVNFVLNLSYCFVERIHLERKSHRAWYFVPHDSHRLTEQDITDFVNCVKEYAFISIFNKDHAKNAAEACQYLSMLRPELIITPIVEKLFVSIDNTSEPHRFTSIMSCITYITRQLVRQTSSYSQGQTYVLPLIMSVLPGIDLNDFKKTSVTLEFLNTIFMLITCVDCSSAV
;
A
#
# COMPACT_ATOMS: atom_id res chain seq x y z
N MET A 1 -3.48 -8.69 1.24
CA MET A 1 -2.78 -7.40 1.17
C MET A 1 -3.83 -6.31 1.00
N ASN A 2 -4.62 -6.07 2.07
CA ASN A 2 -5.79 -5.20 2.02
C ASN A 2 -5.40 -3.76 2.38
N MET A 3 -5.68 -2.84 1.45
CA MET A 3 -6.21 -1.46 1.55
C MET A 3 -5.97 -0.53 2.77
N ASN A 4 -5.20 -0.89 3.80
CA ASN A 4 -5.05 -0.06 5.00
C ASN A 4 -3.82 0.88 4.97
N ILE A 5 -3.07 0.93 3.86
CA ILE A 5 -1.94 1.87 3.72
C ILE A 5 -2.45 3.29 3.34
N VAL A 6 -3.66 3.40 2.77
CA VAL A 6 -4.16 4.63 2.15
C VAL A 6 -4.63 5.68 3.18
N GLU A 7 -5.06 5.28 4.38
CA GLU A 7 -5.58 6.24 5.38
C GLU A 7 -4.49 7.07 6.07
N GLU A 8 -3.20 6.70 5.98
CA GLU A 8 -2.13 7.42 6.68
C GLU A 8 -1.46 8.52 5.83
N MET A 9 -1.88 8.70 4.58
CA MET A 9 -1.19 9.55 3.60
C MET A 9 -1.70 11.00 3.50
N GLN A 10 -2.79 11.34 4.19
CA GLN A 10 -3.26 12.72 4.33
C GLN A 10 -3.17 13.12 5.80
N ILE A 11 -2.28 14.08 6.07
CA ILE A 11 -2.18 15.01 7.22
C ILE A 11 -0.69 15.11 7.59
N THR A 12 -0.06 16.09 6.97
CA THR A 12 1.20 16.70 7.39
C THR A 12 0.92 18.17 7.40
N ASP A 13 0.96 18.78 8.59
CA ASP A 13 1.71 20.02 8.86
C ASP A 13 1.56 20.44 10.34
N ILE A 14 2.74 20.63 10.96
CA ILE A 14 3.10 21.67 11.94
C ILE A 14 2.81 21.46 13.45
N GLU A 15 3.90 21.72 14.18
CA GLU A 15 4.09 22.05 15.60
C GLU A 15 3.71 21.04 16.69
N ALA A 16 4.75 20.44 17.26
CA ALA A 16 4.72 19.90 18.62
C ALA A 16 4.27 21.01 19.58
N GLN A 17 3.04 20.92 20.06
CA GLN A 17 2.55 21.79 21.13
C GLN A 17 3.44 21.57 22.36
N GLN A 18 4.25 22.60 22.68
CA GLN A 18 4.98 22.69 23.94
C GLN A 18 3.97 23.01 25.04
N ILE A 19 3.51 21.98 25.73
CA ILE A 19 2.87 22.12 27.03
C ILE A 19 3.86 21.52 28.04
N ASP A 20 4.46 22.39 28.86
CA ASP A 20 5.27 22.12 30.05
C ASP A 20 6.24 20.92 30.00
N ASN A 21 7.49 21.15 29.57
CA ASN A 21 8.67 20.26 29.70
C ASN A 21 8.55 18.79 29.23
N ILE A 22 7.38 18.33 28.77
CA ILE A 22 7.09 16.95 28.36
C ILE A 22 6.82 16.96 26.86
N LYS A 23 7.77 16.43 26.09
CA LYS A 23 7.64 16.34 24.63
C LYS A 23 6.79 15.12 24.25
N LEU A 24 5.50 15.37 24.00
CA LEU A 24 4.56 14.39 23.43
C LEU A 24 4.93 14.08 21.97
N GLN A 25 4.66 12.85 21.51
CA GLN A 25 5.07 12.41 20.18
C GLN A 25 4.14 12.88 19.05
N LYS A 26 2.88 12.43 19.04
CA LYS A 26 1.92 12.76 17.97
C LYS A 26 0.47 12.69 18.47
N PRO A 27 -0.03 13.73 19.13
CA PRO A 27 -1.45 13.82 19.48
C PRO A 27 -2.34 13.91 18.24
N THR A 28 -3.61 13.54 18.37
CA THR A 28 -4.60 13.66 17.28
C THR A 28 -4.83 15.12 16.90
N PHE A 29 -4.55 15.46 15.63
CA PHE A 29 -4.67 16.82 15.09
C PHE A 29 -6.07 17.42 15.27
N TYR A 30 -7.12 16.63 15.06
CA TYR A 30 -8.50 17.12 15.09
C TYR A 30 -8.97 17.58 16.46
N ASN A 31 -8.32 17.11 17.55
CA ASN A 31 -8.74 17.42 18.91
C ASN A 31 -8.62 18.93 19.23
N GLN A 32 -7.74 19.65 18.54
CA GLN A 32 -7.58 21.09 18.75
C GLN A 32 -8.75 21.93 18.22
N TYR A 33 -9.56 21.39 17.31
CA TYR A 33 -10.71 22.09 16.72
C TYR A 33 -12.02 21.80 17.48
N LEU A 34 -11.98 20.98 18.53
CA LEU A 34 -13.15 20.67 19.33
C LEU A 34 -13.45 21.84 20.29
N PRO A 35 -14.74 22.16 20.57
CA PRO A 35 -15.12 23.27 21.44
C PRO A 35 -14.59 23.18 22.89
N PHE A 36 -14.14 22.00 23.31
CA PHE A 36 -13.66 21.70 24.66
C PHE A 36 -12.18 21.28 24.69
N CYS A 37 -11.38 21.70 23.69
CA CYS A 37 -9.98 21.31 23.51
C CYS A 37 -9.10 21.52 24.75
N GLU A 38 -9.34 22.57 25.53
CA GLU A 38 -8.61 22.86 26.77
C GLU A 38 -8.70 21.71 27.79
N SER A 39 -9.86 21.05 27.87
CA SER A 39 -10.09 19.92 28.78
C SER A 39 -9.54 18.59 28.25
N ILE A 40 -9.29 18.48 26.95
CA ILE A 40 -8.89 17.23 26.30
C ILE A 40 -7.50 16.80 26.76
N ASN A 41 -6.55 17.73 26.85
CA ASN A 41 -5.18 17.39 27.24
C ASN A 41 -5.10 16.85 28.68
N GLN A 42 -5.85 17.46 29.61
CA GLN A 42 -5.91 17.01 31.00
C GLN A 42 -6.57 15.64 31.11
N ARG A 43 -7.70 15.43 30.42
CA ARG A 43 -8.40 14.13 30.39
C ARG A 43 -7.58 13.03 29.75
N GLY A 44 -6.90 13.34 28.64
CA GLY A 44 -6.01 12.41 27.96
C GLY A 44 -4.86 11.96 28.87
N SER A 45 -4.22 12.91 29.57
CA SER A 45 -3.13 12.59 30.50
C SER A 45 -3.62 11.70 31.65
N ALA A 46 -4.77 12.03 32.26
CA ALA A 46 -5.35 11.24 33.35
C ALA A 46 -5.75 9.82 32.91
N TRP A 47 -6.36 9.67 31.74
CA TRP A 47 -6.78 8.37 31.21
C TRP A 47 -5.57 7.51 30.83
N PHE A 48 -4.53 8.10 30.24
CA PHE A 48 -3.31 7.37 29.93
C PHE A 48 -2.61 6.85 31.20
N GLU A 49 -2.56 7.67 32.25
CA GLU A 49 -2.05 7.27 33.55
C GLU A 49 -2.83 6.09 34.14
N GLU A 50 -4.15 6.14 34.07
CA GLU A 50 -5.01 5.03 34.50
C GLU A 50 -4.75 3.75 33.70
N ILE A 51 -4.61 3.83 32.37
CA ILE A 51 -4.26 2.68 31.52
C ILE A 51 -2.90 2.12 31.94
N ARG A 52 -1.90 2.97 32.11
CA ARG A 52 -0.54 2.57 32.49
C ARG A 52 -0.52 1.87 33.84
N GLU A 53 -1.18 2.44 34.85
CA GLU A 53 -1.27 1.84 36.18
C GLU A 53 -1.93 0.47 36.12
N ASN A 54 -3.06 0.35 35.44
CA ASN A 54 -3.79 -0.91 35.44
C ASN A 54 -3.14 -1.99 34.57
N LEU A 55 -2.51 -1.64 33.44
CA LEU A 55 -1.67 -2.56 32.68
C LEU A 55 -0.49 -3.10 33.52
N SER A 56 0.07 -2.29 34.42
CA SER A 56 1.11 -2.76 35.32
C SER A 56 0.57 -3.68 36.42
N ARG A 57 -0.61 -3.36 36.99
CA ARG A 57 -1.25 -4.15 38.05
C ARG A 57 -1.65 -5.54 37.58
N ILE A 58 -2.23 -5.66 36.38
CA ILE A 58 -2.65 -6.98 35.84
C ILE A 58 -1.48 -7.96 35.72
N ILE A 59 -0.29 -7.49 35.35
CA ILE A 59 0.90 -8.34 35.26
C ILE A 59 1.36 -8.74 36.66
N GLN A 60 1.41 -7.80 37.60
CA GLN A 60 1.79 -8.08 38.99
C GLN A 60 0.85 -9.11 39.65
N MET A 61 -0.43 -9.08 39.29
CA MET A 61 -1.45 -10.02 39.78
C MET A 61 -1.53 -11.32 38.98
N GLY A 62 -0.85 -11.42 37.83
CA GLY A 62 -0.97 -12.55 36.91
C GLY A 62 -2.34 -12.65 36.21
N GLU A 63 -3.12 -11.58 36.19
CA GLU A 63 -4.48 -11.55 35.64
C GLU A 63 -4.48 -11.29 34.13
N LEU A 64 -4.06 -12.30 33.36
CA LEU A 64 -4.06 -12.22 31.89
C LEU A 64 -5.45 -12.38 31.28
N GLN A 65 -6.44 -12.86 32.04
CA GLN A 65 -7.85 -12.86 31.65
C GLN A 65 -8.75 -12.59 32.86
N PRO A 66 -9.74 -11.69 32.75
CA PRO A 66 -10.04 -10.80 31.62
C PRO A 66 -9.24 -9.49 31.59
N GLY A 67 -8.53 -9.15 32.68
CA GLY A 67 -7.91 -7.83 32.89
C GLY A 67 -7.04 -7.33 31.74
N PHE A 68 -6.13 -8.17 31.21
CA PHE A 68 -5.27 -7.79 30.08
C PHE A 68 -6.03 -7.39 28.81
N ALA A 69 -7.10 -8.10 28.48
CA ALA A 69 -7.91 -7.80 27.31
C ALA A 69 -8.61 -6.45 27.45
N ILE A 70 -9.18 -6.17 28.63
CA ILE A 70 -9.89 -4.92 28.93
C ILE A 70 -8.94 -3.72 28.80
N TRP A 71 -7.80 -3.75 29.49
CA TRP A 71 -6.89 -2.59 29.50
C TRP A 71 -6.13 -2.42 28.18
N SER A 72 -5.90 -3.48 27.42
CA SER A 72 -5.38 -3.36 26.06
C SER A 72 -6.40 -2.75 25.10
N TYR A 73 -7.69 -3.03 25.30
CA TYR A 73 -8.78 -2.40 24.56
C TYR A 73 -8.96 -0.92 24.94
N GLU A 74 -8.82 -0.56 26.21
CA GLU A 74 -8.76 0.84 26.64
C GLU A 74 -7.58 1.58 26.00
N LEU A 75 -6.39 0.95 25.90
CA LEU A 75 -5.27 1.52 25.16
C LEU A 75 -5.60 1.71 23.67
N GLN A 76 -6.33 0.78 23.05
CA GLN A 76 -6.80 0.93 21.66
C GLN A 76 -7.65 2.18 21.48
N HIS A 77 -8.63 2.36 22.37
CA HIS A 77 -9.48 3.54 22.37
C HIS A 77 -8.70 4.82 22.60
N PHE A 78 -7.74 4.78 23.52
CA PHE A 78 -6.85 5.90 23.75
C PHE A 78 -6.07 6.27 22.47
N LEU A 79 -5.46 5.30 21.81
CA LEU A 79 -4.70 5.52 20.57
C LEU A 79 -5.58 6.05 19.43
N SER A 80 -6.85 5.62 19.33
CA SER A 80 -7.76 6.11 18.29
C SER A 80 -8.23 7.53 18.53
N LEU A 81 -8.50 7.91 19.79
CA LEU A 81 -9.01 9.23 20.15
C LEU A 81 -7.90 10.27 20.31
N TYR A 82 -6.81 9.91 21.00
CA TYR A 82 -5.74 10.83 21.39
C TYR A 82 -4.46 10.66 20.57
N GLY A 83 -4.33 9.58 19.80
CA GLY A 83 -3.09 9.29 19.08
C GLY A 83 -1.98 8.90 20.04
N PHE A 84 -0.76 9.34 19.75
CA PHE A 84 0.44 9.08 20.57
C PHE A 84 0.64 10.23 21.55
N ASN A 85 -0.38 10.45 22.37
CA ASN A 85 -0.41 11.50 23.40
C ASN A 85 0.30 11.05 24.69
N PHE A 86 1.53 10.57 24.53
CA PHE A 86 2.44 10.15 25.58
C PHE A 86 3.89 10.40 25.13
N THR A 87 4.82 10.25 26.06
CA THR A 87 6.25 10.45 25.77
C THR A 87 6.84 9.28 25.00
N LYS A 88 7.96 9.52 24.33
CA LYS A 88 8.72 8.47 23.64
C LYS A 88 9.21 7.36 24.58
N VAL A 89 9.53 7.70 25.82
CA VAL A 89 9.94 6.72 26.83
C VAL A 89 8.78 5.78 27.18
N GLU A 90 7.57 6.33 27.31
CA GLU A 90 6.37 5.53 27.56
C GLU A 90 6.00 4.68 26.35
N HIS A 91 6.17 5.21 25.14
CA HIS A 91 5.99 4.45 23.90
C HIS A 91 6.87 3.20 23.85
N LEU A 92 8.18 3.36 24.09
CA LEU A 92 9.13 2.24 24.13
C LEU A 92 8.75 1.22 25.21
N LYS A 93 8.38 1.68 26.41
CA LYS A 93 7.92 0.80 27.50
C LYS A 93 6.67 0.01 27.14
N LEU A 94 5.72 0.59 26.41
CA LEU A 94 4.53 -0.12 25.94
C LEU A 94 4.91 -1.21 24.92
N ILE A 95 5.84 -0.92 24.01
CA ILE A 95 6.33 -1.92 23.04
C ILE A 95 7.01 -3.08 23.78
N ASP A 96 7.94 -2.76 24.68
CA ASP A 96 8.66 -3.76 25.49
C ASP A 96 7.68 -4.59 26.34
N PHE A 97 6.64 -3.96 26.89
CA PHE A 97 5.57 -4.63 27.64
C PHE A 97 4.87 -5.70 26.78
N TYR A 98 4.40 -5.35 25.58
CA TYR A 98 3.71 -6.31 24.72
C TYR A 98 4.64 -7.41 24.17
N LEU A 99 5.91 -7.08 23.87
CA LEU A 99 6.92 -8.09 23.51
C LEU A 99 7.23 -9.05 24.67
N SER A 100 7.26 -8.54 25.90
CA SER A 100 7.47 -9.34 27.10
C SER A 100 6.31 -10.30 27.36
N ILE A 101 5.06 -9.86 27.14
CA ILE A 101 3.88 -10.72 27.24
C ILE A 101 3.93 -11.86 26.21
N LEU A 102 4.34 -11.58 24.97
CA LEU A 102 4.54 -12.62 23.96
C LEU A 102 5.60 -13.66 24.34
N SER A 103 6.47 -13.35 25.30
CA SER A 103 7.50 -14.26 25.79
C SER A 103 7.01 -15.15 26.96
N ILE A 104 5.77 -14.95 27.44
CA ILE A 104 5.16 -15.78 28.49
C ILE A 104 4.87 -17.19 27.93
N THR A 105 5.31 -18.21 28.67
CA THR A 105 4.99 -19.62 28.37
C THR A 105 3.49 -19.87 28.50
N ASP A 106 2.91 -20.64 27.57
CA ASP A 106 1.49 -21.00 27.55
C ASP A 106 0.52 -19.80 27.48
N LEU A 107 0.96 -18.69 26.86
CA LEU A 107 0.07 -17.56 26.56
C LEU A 107 -1.06 -18.01 25.64
N SER A 108 -2.30 -17.60 25.94
CA SER A 108 -3.44 -17.90 25.09
C SER A 108 -3.33 -17.20 23.72
N TYR A 109 -3.79 -17.87 22.66
CA TYR A 109 -3.81 -17.31 21.30
C TYR A 109 -4.58 -15.99 21.21
N SER A 110 -5.64 -15.82 22.00
CA SER A 110 -6.39 -14.56 22.08
C SER A 110 -5.53 -13.42 22.62
N ASN A 111 -4.74 -13.67 23.68
CA ASN A 111 -3.85 -12.66 24.24
C ASN A 111 -2.66 -12.38 23.31
N ALA A 112 -2.17 -13.39 22.59
CA ALA A 112 -1.15 -13.22 21.56
C ALA A 112 -1.65 -12.34 20.41
N GLN A 113 -2.89 -12.57 19.94
CA GLN A 113 -3.52 -11.72 18.93
C GLN A 113 -3.59 -10.26 19.40
N ILE A 114 -4.05 -10.03 20.64
CA ILE A 114 -4.06 -8.68 21.23
C ILE A 114 -2.67 -8.06 21.16
N CYS A 115 -1.62 -8.79 21.57
CA CYS A 115 -0.25 -8.28 21.49
C CYS A 115 0.16 -7.93 20.05
N PHE A 116 -0.18 -8.76 19.05
CA PHE A 116 0.12 -8.47 17.65
C PHE A 116 -0.58 -7.18 17.19
N ASP A 117 -1.86 -7.00 17.52
CA ASP A 117 -2.63 -5.80 17.17
C ASP A 117 -2.07 -4.55 17.85
N ARG A 118 -1.71 -4.65 19.13
CA ARG A 118 -1.11 -3.54 19.89
C ARG A 118 0.26 -3.16 19.35
N LEU A 119 1.12 -4.14 19.06
CA LEU A 119 2.45 -3.90 18.48
C LEU A 119 2.35 -3.28 17.09
N TYR A 120 1.43 -3.77 16.24
CA TYR A 120 1.12 -3.13 14.96
C TYR A 120 0.73 -1.66 15.14
N GLU A 121 -0.22 -1.35 16.03
CA GLU A 121 -0.67 0.02 16.24
C GLU A 121 0.43 0.94 16.78
N LEU A 122 1.28 0.43 17.68
CA LEU A 122 2.39 1.18 18.27
C LEU A 122 3.55 1.39 17.29
N LEU A 123 3.80 0.47 16.35
CA LEU A 123 4.97 0.52 15.46
C LEU A 123 4.66 1.06 14.05
N ARG A 124 3.39 1.12 13.63
CA ARG A 124 3.01 1.55 12.27
C ARG A 124 3.53 2.94 11.88
N LYS A 125 3.61 3.86 12.84
CA LYS A 125 4.18 5.21 12.65
C LYS A 125 5.70 5.18 12.81
N THR A 126 6.38 4.61 11.84
CA THR A 126 7.82 4.29 11.91
C THR A 126 8.75 5.48 12.08
N TYR A 127 8.31 6.72 11.81
CA TYR A 127 9.09 7.94 12.07
C TYR A 127 9.13 8.33 13.56
N LEU A 128 8.34 7.69 14.44
CA LEU A 128 8.31 7.99 15.88
C LEU A 128 9.44 7.32 16.67
N ILE A 129 9.87 6.14 16.23
CA ILE A 129 10.93 5.34 16.85
C ILE A 129 11.94 4.93 15.77
N THR A 130 13.21 5.15 16.07
CA THR A 130 14.31 4.75 15.18
C THR A 130 14.90 3.41 15.61
N ARG A 131 15.65 2.78 14.70
CA ARG A 131 16.36 1.52 14.96
C ARG A 131 17.38 1.60 16.10
N ASP A 132 17.96 2.78 16.33
CA ASP A 132 18.94 2.99 17.40
C ASP A 132 18.30 2.94 18.80
N GLU A 133 16.97 3.05 18.86
CA GLU A 133 16.21 3.15 20.11
C GLU A 133 15.43 1.86 20.44
N LEU A 134 15.23 0.98 19.45
CA LEU A 134 14.47 -0.25 19.60
C LEU A 134 15.14 -1.39 18.84
N THR A 135 15.39 -2.49 19.53
CA THR A 135 15.83 -3.75 18.94
C THR A 135 14.87 -4.86 19.36
N ILE A 136 14.33 -5.58 18.38
CA ILE A 136 13.39 -6.69 18.59
C ILE A 136 14.10 -8.01 18.29
N ASP A 137 13.99 -8.98 19.21
CA ASP A 137 14.41 -10.36 18.94
C ASP A 137 13.40 -11.05 18.02
N TRP A 138 13.85 -11.39 16.82
CA TRP A 138 13.03 -12.06 15.82
C TRP A 138 12.64 -13.48 16.27
N ARG A 139 13.38 -14.12 17.17
CA ARG A 139 13.11 -15.49 17.64
C ARG A 139 11.79 -15.59 18.41
N THR A 140 11.42 -14.56 19.18
CA THR A 140 10.12 -14.50 19.87
C THR A 140 8.98 -14.53 18.86
N LEU A 141 9.06 -13.72 17.81
CA LEU A 141 8.05 -13.69 16.76
C LEU A 141 8.08 -14.97 15.91
N TYR A 142 9.25 -15.56 15.68
CA TYR A 142 9.38 -16.83 14.95
C TYR A 142 8.73 -18.00 15.68
N HIS A 143 8.85 -18.05 17.01
CA HIS A 143 8.11 -19.01 17.82
C HIS A 143 6.59 -18.91 17.57
N TRP A 144 6.05 -17.69 17.62
CA TRP A 144 4.64 -17.44 17.31
C TRP A 144 4.26 -17.75 15.87
N ALA A 145 5.13 -17.47 14.89
CA ALA A 145 4.88 -17.84 13.50
C ALA A 145 4.62 -19.34 13.36
N LYS A 146 5.42 -20.18 14.02
CA LYS A 146 5.19 -21.64 14.02
C LYS A 146 3.84 -22.00 14.64
N LEU A 147 3.51 -21.41 15.79
CA LEU A 147 2.24 -21.66 16.49
C LEU A 147 1.01 -21.16 15.73
N VAL A 148 1.15 -20.14 14.88
CA VAL A 148 0.04 -19.54 14.11
C VAL A 148 -0.13 -20.22 12.76
N PHE A 149 0.96 -20.64 12.12
CA PHE A 149 0.95 -21.10 10.75
C PHE A 149 1.19 -22.61 10.55
N ASP A 150 1.88 -23.26 11.48
CA ASP A 150 2.28 -24.68 11.43
C ASP A 150 1.74 -25.46 12.64
N ASN A 151 0.54 -25.10 13.09
CA ASN A 151 -0.06 -25.66 14.30
C ASN A 151 -0.68 -27.05 14.06
N HIS A 152 0.05 -28.10 14.43
CA HIS A 152 -0.44 -29.47 14.33
C HIS A 152 -1.70 -29.73 15.17
N ASP A 153 -1.80 -29.11 16.35
CA ASP A 153 -2.96 -29.26 17.24
C ASP A 153 -4.21 -28.62 16.63
N GLN A 154 -4.07 -27.51 15.90
CA GLN A 154 -5.15 -26.93 15.11
C GLN A 154 -5.60 -27.89 14.01
N THR A 155 -4.66 -28.49 13.26
CA THR A 155 -5.02 -29.45 12.20
C THR A 155 -5.68 -30.72 12.75
N ALA A 156 -5.36 -31.10 13.99
CA ALA A 156 -5.99 -32.18 14.71
C ALA A 156 -7.33 -31.79 15.39
N GLY A 157 -7.71 -30.51 15.36
CA GLY A 157 -8.94 -30.00 15.99
C GLY A 157 -8.87 -29.86 17.51
N LEU A 158 -7.68 -29.91 18.11
CA LEU A 158 -7.44 -29.80 19.55
C LEU A 158 -7.43 -28.34 20.03
N VAL A 159 -7.10 -27.41 19.13
CA VAL A 159 -6.99 -25.97 19.41
C VAL A 159 -7.78 -25.19 18.36
N ILE A 160 -8.54 -24.20 18.82
CA ILE A 160 -9.21 -23.24 17.96
C ILE A 160 -8.41 -21.94 17.99
N LEU A 161 -7.81 -21.60 16.85
CA LEU A 161 -7.18 -20.29 16.68
C LEU A 161 -8.25 -19.21 16.51
N PRO A 162 -8.06 -18.01 17.09
CA PRO A 162 -8.88 -16.85 16.75
C PRO A 162 -8.89 -16.61 15.25
N LYS A 163 -10.03 -16.14 14.73
CA LYS A 163 -10.26 -16.01 13.28
C LYS A 163 -9.21 -15.14 12.58
N ASP A 164 -8.81 -14.04 13.22
CA ASP A 164 -8.00 -12.99 12.61
C ASP A 164 -6.53 -13.00 13.09
N ILE A 165 -6.12 -14.01 13.87
CA ILE A 165 -4.75 -14.06 14.44
C ILE A 165 -3.66 -14.06 13.37
N LYS A 166 -3.91 -14.70 12.22
CA LYS A 166 -2.95 -14.75 11.11
C LYS A 166 -2.73 -13.35 10.52
N ASP A 167 -3.81 -12.62 10.25
CA ASP A 167 -3.73 -11.25 9.71
C ASP A 167 -3.13 -10.26 10.71
N SER A 168 -3.45 -10.44 12.00
CA SER A 168 -2.88 -9.67 13.12
C SER A 168 -1.37 -9.91 13.20
N PHE A 169 -0.93 -11.18 13.12
CA PHE A 169 0.49 -11.54 13.11
C PHE A 169 1.21 -10.98 11.89
N PHE A 170 0.65 -11.13 10.68
CA PHE A 170 1.22 -10.57 9.44
C PHE A 170 1.41 -9.05 9.53
N SER A 171 0.44 -8.33 10.10
CA SER A 171 0.53 -6.88 10.31
C SER A 171 1.61 -6.53 11.33
N CYS A 172 1.69 -7.27 12.44
CA CYS A 172 2.71 -7.08 13.47
C CYS A 172 4.13 -7.30 12.93
N ILE A 173 4.40 -8.45 12.33
CA ILE A 173 5.75 -8.82 11.86
C ILE A 173 6.29 -7.83 10.84
N PHE A 174 5.43 -7.33 9.93
CA PHE A 174 5.81 -6.35 8.93
C PHE A 174 6.42 -5.08 9.56
N TYR A 175 5.81 -4.56 10.64
CA TYR A 175 6.30 -3.38 11.35
C TYR A 175 7.34 -3.67 12.43
N CYS A 176 7.48 -4.91 12.89
CA CYS A 176 8.56 -5.33 13.78
C CYS A 176 9.88 -5.57 13.03
N SER A 177 9.83 -6.09 11.80
CA SER A 177 11.02 -6.49 11.03
C SER A 177 12.08 -5.39 10.82
N PRO A 178 11.74 -4.08 10.68
CA PRO A 178 12.75 -3.02 10.58
C PRO A 178 13.60 -2.87 11.86
N TYR A 179 13.13 -3.38 13.00
CA TYR A 179 13.78 -3.27 14.30
C TYR A 179 14.55 -4.54 14.70
N PHE A 180 14.64 -5.56 13.84
CA PHE A 180 15.49 -6.72 14.11
C PHE A 180 16.97 -6.34 14.17
N SER A 181 17.80 -7.08 14.92
CA SER A 181 19.23 -6.81 15.02
C SER A 181 19.94 -6.81 13.65
N ALA A 182 21.14 -6.24 13.56
CA ALA A 182 21.91 -6.26 12.31
C ALA A 182 22.37 -7.67 11.92
N THR A 183 22.51 -8.57 12.89
CA THR A 183 22.89 -9.98 12.70
C THR A 183 21.71 -10.87 12.31
N ALA A 184 20.48 -10.41 12.52
CA ALA A 184 19.27 -11.22 12.32
C ALA A 184 19.18 -11.80 10.91
N THR A 185 19.53 -11.05 9.87
CA THR A 185 19.50 -11.57 8.49
C THR A 185 20.38 -12.81 8.34
N GLN A 186 21.62 -12.79 8.87
CA GLN A 186 22.51 -13.94 8.79
C GLN A 186 21.96 -15.12 9.61
N GLU A 187 21.49 -14.87 10.83
CA GLU A 187 20.92 -15.91 11.69
C GLU A 187 19.68 -16.59 11.07
N ILE A 188 18.82 -15.81 10.42
CA ILE A 188 17.65 -16.30 9.68
C ILE A 188 18.12 -17.15 8.49
N LEU A 189 19.10 -16.67 7.72
CA LEU A 189 19.63 -17.45 6.60
C LEU A 189 20.27 -18.75 7.06
N ASP A 190 21.04 -18.75 8.16
CA ASP A 190 21.66 -19.96 8.70
C ASP A 190 20.62 -20.99 9.16
N GLU A 191 19.47 -20.54 9.67
CA GLU A 191 18.35 -21.40 10.07
C GLU A 191 17.64 -22.04 8.86
N PHE A 192 17.40 -21.26 7.79
CA PHE A 192 16.52 -21.68 6.69
C PHE A 192 17.24 -22.18 5.44
N ARG A 193 18.43 -21.65 5.11
CA ARG A 193 19.19 -22.07 3.92
C ARG A 193 19.38 -23.59 3.81
N PRO A 194 19.73 -24.32 4.88
CA PRO A 194 19.87 -25.78 4.81
C PRO A 194 18.57 -26.51 4.43
N ARG A 195 17.41 -25.85 4.57
CA ARG A 195 16.07 -26.38 4.29
C ARG A 195 15.51 -25.91 2.95
N LEU A 196 16.28 -25.16 2.16
CA LEU A 196 15.89 -24.67 0.83
C LEU A 196 16.15 -25.71 -0.27
N CYS A 197 15.47 -26.85 -0.18
CA CYS A 197 15.46 -27.85 -1.23
C CYS A 197 14.17 -27.74 -2.07
N PRO A 198 14.20 -27.31 -3.35
CA PRO A 198 12.99 -27.09 -4.14
C PRO A 198 12.12 -28.33 -4.37
N THR A 199 12.68 -29.53 -4.17
CA THR A 199 11.94 -30.80 -4.29
C THR A 199 11.30 -31.24 -2.97
N ASP A 200 11.61 -30.59 -1.85
CA ASP A 200 11.06 -30.91 -0.53
C ASP A 200 9.70 -30.22 -0.34
N TRP A 201 8.74 -30.93 0.25
CA TRP A 201 7.40 -30.39 0.54
C TRP A 201 7.44 -29.23 1.55
N THR A 202 8.48 -29.16 2.38
CA THR A 202 8.69 -28.08 3.35
C THR A 202 9.19 -26.78 2.71
N PHE A 203 9.62 -26.82 1.44
CA PHE A 203 10.20 -25.67 0.74
C PHE A 203 9.30 -24.44 0.75
N SER A 204 8.03 -24.61 0.37
CA SER A 204 7.05 -23.50 0.34
C SER A 204 6.88 -22.85 1.71
N ASN A 205 6.86 -23.65 2.78
CA ASN A 205 6.79 -23.13 4.14
C ASN A 205 8.07 -22.37 4.55
N ASN A 206 9.25 -22.89 4.20
CA ASN A 206 10.51 -22.20 4.48
C ASN A 206 10.59 -20.86 3.72
N ILE A 207 10.13 -20.79 2.47
CA ILE A 207 10.03 -19.55 1.70
C ILE A 207 9.04 -18.58 2.36
N ARG A 208 7.89 -19.06 2.89
CA ARG A 208 6.97 -18.22 3.68
C ARG A 208 7.63 -17.64 4.93
N MET A 209 8.44 -18.43 5.64
CA MET A 209 9.15 -17.91 6.81
C MET A 209 10.20 -16.87 6.40
N LEU A 210 10.90 -17.08 5.28
CA LEU A 210 11.84 -16.10 4.75
C LEU A 210 11.15 -14.81 4.30
N GLU A 211 10.00 -14.91 3.64
CA GLU A 211 9.14 -13.78 3.27
C GLU A 211 8.76 -12.94 4.50
N LEU A 212 8.42 -13.60 5.61
CA LEU A 212 8.00 -12.95 6.84
C LEU A 212 9.15 -12.29 7.62
N PHE A 213 10.31 -12.94 7.68
CA PHE A 213 11.35 -12.58 8.64
C PHE A 213 12.56 -11.87 8.04
N LEU A 214 12.88 -12.07 6.74
CA LEU A 214 14.08 -11.46 6.16
C LEU A 214 13.98 -9.93 6.18
N PRO A 215 14.91 -9.23 6.88
CA PRO A 215 14.93 -7.77 6.87
C PRO A 215 15.26 -7.22 5.47
N VAL A 216 14.34 -6.42 4.93
CA VAL A 216 14.51 -5.71 3.63
C VAL A 216 14.71 -4.20 3.80
N HIS A 217 14.62 -3.71 5.04
CA HIS A 217 14.59 -2.29 5.43
C HIS A 217 15.89 -1.82 6.11
N LEU A 218 17.02 -2.49 5.87
CA LEU A 218 18.28 -2.07 6.49
C LEU A 218 18.79 -0.78 5.84
N PRO A 219 19.39 0.15 6.61
CA PRO A 219 19.97 1.36 6.06
C PRO A 219 21.20 1.07 5.17
N PRO A 220 21.62 2.01 4.30
CA PRO A 220 22.68 1.79 3.30
C PRO A 220 24.01 1.25 3.85
N ASN A 221 24.41 1.67 5.04
CA ASN A 221 25.61 1.20 5.73
C ASN A 221 25.54 -0.29 6.13
N LEU A 222 24.34 -0.85 6.26
CA LEU A 222 24.10 -2.24 6.67
C LEU A 222 23.62 -3.14 5.51
N HIS A 223 23.56 -2.65 4.27
CA HIS A 223 23.11 -3.47 3.13
C HIS A 223 23.93 -4.75 2.92
N ASN A 224 25.23 -4.74 3.27
CA ASN A 224 26.09 -5.93 3.20
C ASN A 224 25.70 -7.02 4.21
N GLN A 225 24.99 -6.66 5.28
CA GLN A 225 24.42 -7.58 6.26
C GLN A 225 22.93 -7.87 5.97
N GLY A 226 22.37 -7.28 4.91
CA GLY A 226 20.95 -7.40 4.55
C GLY A 226 20.73 -8.20 3.27
N PHE A 227 19.98 -7.61 2.33
CA PHE A 227 19.60 -8.24 1.08
C PHE A 227 20.79 -8.74 0.24
N LYS A 228 21.97 -8.10 0.34
CA LYS A 228 23.16 -8.54 -0.42
C LYS A 228 23.66 -9.93 -0.04
N LEU A 229 23.28 -10.45 1.13
CA LEU A 229 23.67 -11.78 1.56
C LEU A 229 22.97 -12.88 0.75
N TRP A 230 21.76 -12.63 0.23
CA TRP A 230 20.86 -13.68 -0.27
C TRP A 230 20.17 -13.35 -1.60
N LEU A 231 20.12 -12.09 -2.02
CA LEU A 231 19.30 -11.68 -3.18
C LEU A 231 19.69 -12.42 -4.46
N SER A 232 20.98 -12.51 -4.79
CA SER A 232 21.44 -13.20 -6.00
C SER A 232 21.15 -14.70 -5.96
N GLU A 233 21.42 -15.34 -4.83
CA GLU A 233 21.13 -16.76 -4.59
C GLU A 233 19.63 -17.06 -4.80
N PHE A 234 18.76 -16.20 -4.27
CA PHE A 234 17.32 -16.39 -4.39
C PHE A 234 16.82 -16.12 -5.81
N PHE A 235 17.48 -15.21 -6.55
CA PHE A 235 17.23 -15.04 -7.99
C PHE A 235 17.62 -16.28 -8.79
N ASP A 236 18.74 -16.92 -8.47
CA ASP A 236 19.16 -18.15 -9.14
C ASP A 236 18.19 -19.31 -8.85
N ILE A 237 17.71 -19.43 -7.61
CA ILE A 237 16.65 -20.39 -7.24
C ILE A 237 15.37 -20.08 -8.02
N TRP A 238 14.95 -18.82 -8.03
CA TRP A 238 13.76 -18.40 -8.75
C TRP A 238 13.89 -18.73 -10.24
N ASP A 239 15.02 -18.42 -10.87
CA ASP A 239 15.28 -18.65 -12.29
C ASP A 239 15.35 -20.14 -12.67
N SER A 240 15.91 -20.97 -11.79
CA SER A 240 16.10 -22.40 -12.06
C SER A 240 14.81 -23.25 -11.99
N VAL A 241 13.78 -22.80 -11.26
CA VAL A 241 12.56 -23.58 -11.03
C VAL A 241 11.35 -22.93 -11.69
N TYR A 242 10.61 -23.72 -12.49
CA TYR A 242 9.44 -23.25 -13.25
C TYR A 242 8.12 -23.98 -12.89
N ASN A 243 8.08 -24.71 -11.77
CA ASN A 243 7.09 -25.78 -11.60
C ASN A 243 5.99 -25.56 -10.55
N ASP A 244 6.08 -24.55 -9.68
CA ASP A 244 5.12 -24.33 -8.59
C ASP A 244 4.91 -22.83 -8.31
N THR A 245 3.65 -22.46 -8.09
CA THR A 245 3.14 -21.09 -8.12
C THR A 245 3.01 -20.46 -6.73
N GLU A 246 2.98 -21.26 -5.66
CA GLU A 246 2.76 -20.72 -4.31
C GLU A 246 4.03 -20.03 -3.76
N TRP A 247 5.15 -20.76 -3.68
CA TRP A 247 6.39 -20.20 -3.15
C TRP A 247 6.97 -19.12 -4.07
N GLU A 248 6.73 -19.24 -5.38
CA GLU A 248 7.19 -18.25 -6.36
C GLU A 248 6.52 -16.89 -6.16
N SER A 249 5.22 -16.90 -5.86
CA SER A 249 4.47 -15.69 -5.54
C SER A 249 5.04 -15.00 -4.30
N ARG A 250 5.42 -15.78 -3.27
CA ARG A 250 6.05 -15.26 -2.03
C ARG A 250 7.43 -14.65 -2.28
N LEU A 251 8.27 -15.28 -3.10
CA LEU A 251 9.55 -14.69 -3.50
C LEU A 251 9.36 -13.38 -4.28
N THR A 252 8.35 -13.31 -5.15
CA THR A 252 8.03 -12.09 -5.89
C THR A 252 7.63 -10.94 -4.94
N ILE A 253 6.90 -11.24 -3.86
CA ILE A 253 6.61 -10.27 -2.79
C ILE A 253 7.93 -9.79 -2.17
N LEU A 254 8.82 -10.71 -1.79
CA LEU A 254 10.10 -10.39 -1.18
C LEU A 254 10.99 -9.52 -2.10
N PHE A 255 11.10 -9.87 -3.39
CA PHE A 255 11.83 -9.07 -4.39
C PHE A 255 11.22 -7.69 -4.58
N SER A 256 9.89 -7.58 -4.62
CA SER A 256 9.21 -6.28 -4.72
C SER A 256 9.51 -5.38 -3.52
N CYS A 257 9.59 -5.96 -2.33
CA CYS A 257 9.96 -5.22 -1.12
C CYS A 257 11.42 -4.79 -1.15
N VAL A 258 12.35 -5.67 -1.53
CA VAL A 258 13.77 -5.29 -1.70
C VAL A 258 13.90 -4.15 -2.70
N ALA A 259 13.27 -4.25 -3.86
CA ALA A 259 13.33 -3.20 -4.88
C ALA A 259 12.81 -1.87 -4.33
N TRP A 260 11.66 -1.89 -3.65
CA TRP A 260 11.02 -0.68 -3.13
C TRP A 260 11.84 -0.02 -2.02
N TYR A 261 12.26 -0.75 -0.99
CA TYR A 261 12.97 -0.14 0.14
C TYR A 261 14.42 0.24 -0.18
N ASN A 262 14.96 -0.27 -1.29
CA ASN A 262 16.37 -0.09 -1.68
C ASN A 262 16.50 0.51 -3.08
N ILE A 263 15.63 1.45 -3.45
CA ILE A 263 15.66 2.15 -4.75
C ILE A 263 17.04 2.77 -5.00
N GLY A 264 17.66 2.33 -6.08
CA GLY A 264 18.98 2.78 -6.53
C GLY A 264 20.19 2.07 -5.90
N TYR A 265 19.98 1.07 -5.04
CA TYR A 265 21.06 0.27 -4.45
C TYR A 265 21.20 -1.14 -5.05
N VAL A 266 20.21 -1.58 -5.83
CA VAL A 266 20.23 -2.87 -6.53
C VAL A 266 20.25 -2.61 -8.02
N ASN A 267 21.21 -3.23 -8.73
CA ASN A 267 21.23 -3.23 -10.18
C ASN A 267 20.36 -4.37 -10.71
N TRP A 268 19.16 -4.04 -11.18
CA TRP A 268 18.19 -5.00 -11.71
C TRP A 268 18.38 -5.34 -13.19
N GLU A 269 19.20 -4.58 -13.92
CA GLU A 269 19.41 -4.74 -15.37
C GLU A 269 19.74 -6.17 -15.81
N PRO A 270 20.60 -6.95 -15.09
CA PRO A 270 20.90 -8.33 -15.48
C PRO A 270 19.69 -9.26 -15.48
N TRP A 271 18.66 -8.95 -14.68
CA TRP A 271 17.46 -9.78 -14.51
C TRP A 271 16.22 -9.24 -15.23
N MET A 272 16.30 -8.05 -15.85
CA MET A 272 15.14 -7.35 -16.45
C MET A 272 14.33 -8.21 -17.41
N SER A 273 15.00 -8.83 -18.38
CA SER A 273 14.33 -9.67 -19.39
C SER A 273 13.54 -10.82 -18.75
N GLN A 274 14.13 -11.45 -17.73
CA GLN A 274 13.53 -12.57 -17.02
C GLN A 274 12.36 -12.13 -16.14
N ILE A 275 12.50 -10.99 -15.46
CA ILE A 275 11.44 -10.39 -14.64
C ILE A 275 10.20 -10.14 -15.48
N PHE A 276 10.34 -9.42 -16.60
CA PHE A 276 9.20 -9.09 -17.45
C PHE A 276 8.62 -10.32 -18.18
N THR A 277 9.45 -11.29 -18.56
CA THR A 277 8.99 -12.56 -19.14
C THR A 277 8.13 -13.33 -18.15
N ARG A 278 8.55 -13.45 -16.89
CA ARG A 278 7.77 -14.12 -15.86
C ARG A 278 6.51 -13.35 -15.50
N ILE A 279 6.57 -12.03 -15.37
CA ILE A 279 5.36 -11.19 -15.17
C ILE A 279 4.33 -11.41 -16.29
N LEU A 280 4.77 -11.46 -17.55
CA LEU A 280 3.88 -11.77 -18.68
C LEU A 280 3.21 -13.14 -18.53
N ARG A 281 3.97 -14.18 -18.11
CA ARG A 281 3.42 -15.52 -17.83
C ARG A 281 2.47 -15.50 -16.62
N GLY A 282 2.75 -14.65 -15.63
CA GLY A 282 1.93 -14.39 -14.44
C GLY A 282 0.52 -13.87 -14.75
N PHE A 283 0.32 -13.17 -15.87
CA PHE A 283 -1.02 -12.79 -16.30
C PHE A 283 -1.87 -13.97 -16.80
N SER A 284 -1.26 -15.12 -17.06
CA SER A 284 -1.95 -16.35 -17.51
C SER A 284 -2.88 -16.11 -18.70
N LEU A 285 -2.44 -15.29 -19.66
CA LEU A 285 -3.27 -14.88 -20.81
C LEU A 285 -3.54 -16.06 -21.76
N PRO A 286 -4.75 -16.17 -22.33
CA PRO A 286 -5.06 -17.22 -23.30
C PRO A 286 -4.38 -16.91 -24.64
N ILE A 287 -3.30 -17.62 -24.95
CA ILE A 287 -2.55 -17.46 -26.19
C ILE A 287 -2.68 -18.74 -27.04
N GLY A 288 -3.21 -18.61 -28.25
CA GLY A 288 -3.34 -19.70 -29.22
C GLY A 288 -4.59 -20.57 -29.06
N LYS A 289 -4.75 -21.56 -29.96
CA LYS A 289 -5.93 -22.46 -30.04
C LYS A 289 -5.84 -23.68 -29.11
N LEU A 290 -4.65 -23.98 -28.59
CA LEU A 290 -4.43 -25.06 -27.66
C LEU A 290 -4.35 -24.44 -26.27
N GLN A 291 -5.41 -24.60 -25.48
CA GLN A 291 -5.35 -24.38 -24.04
C GLN A 291 -4.43 -25.46 -23.47
N MET A 292 -3.11 -25.23 -23.55
CA MET A 292 -2.19 -25.88 -22.64
C MET A 292 -2.72 -25.60 -21.23
N PRO A 293 -2.71 -26.57 -20.30
CA PRO A 293 -3.03 -26.26 -18.92
C PRO A 293 -2.02 -25.20 -18.48
N ALA A 294 -2.44 -23.94 -18.48
CA ALA A 294 -1.61 -22.85 -18.03
C ALA A 294 -1.28 -23.20 -16.59
N GLN A 295 0.01 -23.43 -16.30
CA GLN A 295 0.47 -23.31 -14.92
C GLN A 295 0.01 -21.92 -14.48
N LYS A 296 -0.98 -21.88 -13.58
CA LYS A 296 -1.59 -20.64 -13.11
C LYS A 296 -0.59 -19.94 -12.20
N TYR A 297 0.41 -19.29 -12.78
CA TYR A 297 1.26 -18.36 -12.06
C TYR A 297 0.35 -17.23 -11.58
N SER A 298 0.15 -17.11 -10.27
CA SER A 298 -0.68 -16.07 -9.67
C SER A 298 0.23 -15.18 -8.84
N TYR A 299 0.76 -14.14 -9.49
CA TYR A 299 1.49 -13.10 -8.79
C TYR A 299 0.52 -12.06 -8.26
N LEU A 300 0.82 -11.52 -7.08
CA LEU A 300 0.09 -10.37 -6.57
C LEU A 300 0.36 -9.15 -7.44
N ILE A 301 -0.69 -8.65 -8.09
CA ILE A 301 -0.62 -7.52 -9.03
C ILE A 301 -0.01 -6.27 -8.38
N TYR A 302 -0.31 -6.02 -7.10
CA TYR A 302 0.30 -4.93 -6.35
C TYR A 302 1.82 -5.11 -6.20
N SER A 303 2.30 -6.29 -5.82
CA SER A 303 3.73 -6.58 -5.65
C SER A 303 4.51 -6.42 -6.95
N ILE A 304 4.01 -6.94 -8.08
CA ILE A 304 4.69 -6.76 -9.37
C ILE A 304 4.70 -5.29 -9.81
N SER A 305 3.62 -4.54 -9.54
CA SER A 305 3.54 -3.11 -9.88
C SER A 305 4.53 -2.31 -9.07
N LYS A 306 4.61 -2.59 -7.76
CA LYS A 306 5.57 -2.01 -6.83
C LYS A 306 7.01 -2.30 -7.23
N TRP A 307 7.29 -3.54 -7.65
CA TRP A 307 8.60 -3.95 -8.15
C TRP A 307 8.99 -3.19 -9.42
N ILE A 308 8.13 -3.18 -10.44
CA ILE A 308 8.36 -2.45 -11.70
C ILE A 308 8.61 -0.97 -11.42
N VAL A 309 7.73 -0.33 -10.65
CA VAL A 309 7.87 1.09 -10.33
C VAL A 309 9.17 1.36 -9.58
N ALA A 310 9.59 0.52 -8.64
CA ALA A 310 10.84 0.71 -7.90
C ALA A 310 12.09 0.62 -8.77
N MET A 311 12.06 -0.17 -9.85
CA MET A 311 13.19 -0.32 -10.77
C MET A 311 13.37 0.84 -11.75
N MET A 312 12.41 1.76 -11.85
CA MET A 312 12.50 2.91 -12.76
C MET A 312 13.50 3.99 -12.28
N GLY A 313 13.90 4.89 -13.18
CA GLY A 313 14.82 5.99 -12.92
C GLY A 313 16.26 5.72 -13.39
N ASN A 314 17.10 6.77 -13.39
CA ASN A 314 18.52 6.72 -13.77
C ASN A 314 18.83 5.98 -15.10
N GLN A 315 18.10 6.30 -16.18
CA GLN A 315 18.27 5.66 -17.50
C GLN A 315 18.09 4.13 -17.52
N SER A 316 17.41 3.54 -16.54
CA SER A 316 17.09 2.11 -16.56
C SER A 316 16.27 1.71 -17.78
N SER A 317 16.51 0.50 -18.30
CA SER A 317 15.73 -0.10 -19.38
C SER A 317 14.30 -0.49 -18.96
N CYS A 318 13.97 -0.41 -17.66
CA CYS A 318 12.70 -0.84 -17.08
C CYS A 318 11.46 -0.29 -17.82
N LEU A 319 11.46 1.01 -18.15
CA LEU A 319 10.32 1.63 -18.83
C LEU A 319 10.14 1.10 -20.26
N GLN A 320 11.23 0.75 -20.94
CA GLN A 320 11.16 0.14 -22.26
C GLN A 320 10.56 -1.26 -22.19
N TYR A 321 11.01 -2.10 -21.23
CA TYR A 321 10.41 -3.40 -21.00
C TYR A 321 8.92 -3.32 -20.62
N LEU A 322 8.53 -2.30 -19.85
CA LEU A 322 7.13 -2.05 -19.54
C LEU A 322 6.32 -1.68 -20.79
N ARG A 323 6.86 -0.85 -21.69
CA ARG A 323 6.23 -0.54 -22.98
C ARG A 323 6.04 -1.81 -23.80
N ASP A 324 7.07 -2.65 -23.89
CA ASP A 324 7.03 -3.90 -24.67
C ASP A 324 6.01 -4.88 -24.09
N LEU A 325 5.94 -4.99 -22.76
CA LEU A 325 4.92 -5.76 -22.06
C LEU A 325 3.51 -5.27 -22.42
N PHE A 326 3.27 -3.96 -22.32
CA PHE A 326 2.00 -3.34 -22.64
C PHE A 326 1.59 -3.56 -24.11
N ILE A 327 2.54 -3.48 -25.05
CA ILE A 327 2.30 -3.80 -26.46
C ILE A 327 1.87 -5.26 -26.62
N ALA A 328 2.54 -6.20 -25.95
CA ALA A 328 2.23 -7.62 -26.02
C ALA A 328 0.82 -7.96 -25.49
N ILE A 329 0.34 -7.23 -24.48
CA ILE A 329 -0.96 -7.48 -23.83
C ILE A 329 -2.07 -6.52 -24.31
N LYS A 330 -1.79 -5.64 -25.27
CA LYS A 330 -2.69 -4.54 -25.69
C LYS A 330 -4.07 -5.01 -26.12
N SER A 331 -4.15 -6.10 -26.88
CA SER A 331 -5.43 -6.63 -27.38
C SER A 331 -6.37 -7.04 -26.25
N PHE A 332 -5.85 -7.52 -25.12
CA PHE A 332 -6.64 -7.99 -23.98
C PHE A 332 -7.30 -6.86 -23.18
N TYR A 333 -6.88 -5.60 -23.39
CA TYR A 333 -7.52 -4.44 -22.76
C TYR A 333 -8.82 -4.00 -23.46
N HIS A 334 -9.05 -4.43 -24.70
CA HIS A 334 -10.21 -3.97 -25.47
C HIS A 334 -11.54 -4.40 -24.81
N PRO A 335 -12.58 -3.54 -24.71
CA PRO A 335 -13.83 -3.86 -24.03
C PRO A 335 -14.59 -5.09 -24.58
N SER A 336 -14.32 -5.47 -25.83
CA SER A 336 -14.89 -6.68 -26.46
C SER A 336 -14.17 -7.98 -26.06
N ASN A 337 -12.97 -7.91 -25.50
CA ASN A 337 -12.19 -9.06 -25.08
C ASN A 337 -12.37 -9.27 -23.57
N THR A 338 -13.54 -9.75 -23.20
CA THR A 338 -13.89 -10.03 -21.81
C THR A 338 -13.41 -11.42 -21.38
N GLY A 339 -12.84 -11.52 -20.19
CA GLY A 339 -12.46 -12.78 -19.57
C GLY A 339 -11.82 -12.57 -18.21
N ASP A 340 -11.51 -13.66 -17.50
CA ASP A 340 -10.99 -13.65 -16.13
C ASP A 340 -9.68 -12.84 -15.97
N PHE A 341 -8.91 -12.68 -17.06
CA PHE A 341 -7.67 -11.90 -17.06
C PHE A 341 -7.90 -10.39 -16.93
N GLN A 342 -9.10 -9.89 -17.26
CA GLN A 342 -9.37 -8.46 -17.38
C GLN A 342 -9.25 -7.73 -16.03
N GLU A 343 -9.67 -8.38 -14.95
CA GLU A 343 -9.51 -7.86 -13.59
C GLU A 343 -8.03 -7.59 -13.27
N ASN A 344 -7.16 -8.59 -13.49
CA ASN A 344 -5.73 -8.47 -13.23
C ASN A 344 -5.06 -7.40 -14.10
N LEU A 345 -5.46 -7.29 -15.37
CA LEU A 345 -4.92 -6.28 -16.29
C LEU A 345 -5.32 -4.85 -15.90
N VAL A 346 -6.59 -4.61 -15.53
CA VAL A 346 -7.02 -3.29 -15.09
C VAL A 346 -6.42 -2.95 -13.72
N ASN A 347 -6.38 -3.92 -12.81
CA ASN A 347 -5.68 -3.76 -11.53
C ASN A 347 -4.19 -3.48 -11.71
N PHE A 348 -3.56 -4.00 -12.76
CA PHE A 348 -2.15 -3.71 -13.03
C PHE A 348 -1.93 -2.25 -13.41
N VAL A 349 -2.79 -1.69 -14.27
CA VAL A 349 -2.76 -0.25 -14.63
C VAL A 349 -3.03 0.63 -13.42
N LEU A 350 -4.02 0.25 -12.60
CA LEU A 350 -4.34 0.94 -11.35
C LEU A 350 -3.15 0.94 -10.37
N ASN A 351 -2.62 -0.25 -10.07
CA ASN A 351 -1.54 -0.40 -9.09
C ASN A 351 -0.22 0.22 -9.56
N LEU A 352 0.12 0.15 -10.85
CA LEU A 352 1.26 0.88 -11.40
C LEU A 352 1.12 2.39 -11.19
N SER A 353 -0.06 2.94 -11.52
CA SER A 353 -0.32 4.37 -11.38
C SER A 353 -0.27 4.81 -9.91
N TYR A 354 -0.88 4.03 -9.02
CA TYR A 354 -0.84 4.27 -7.57
C TYR A 354 0.59 4.21 -7.02
N CYS A 355 1.32 3.12 -7.28
CA CYS A 355 2.70 2.95 -6.80
C CYS A 355 3.61 4.07 -7.32
N PHE A 356 3.42 4.53 -8.56
CA PHE A 356 4.23 5.62 -9.10
C PHE A 356 3.95 6.96 -8.39
N VAL A 357 2.69 7.26 -8.07
CA VAL A 357 2.32 8.41 -7.22
C VAL A 357 2.92 8.27 -5.82
N GLU A 358 2.84 7.08 -5.19
CA GLU A 358 3.46 6.81 -3.89
C GLU A 358 4.96 7.07 -3.92
N ARG A 359 5.67 6.56 -4.93
CA ARG A 359 7.12 6.75 -5.07
C ARG A 359 7.47 8.23 -5.18
N ILE A 360 6.77 8.99 -6.01
CA ILE A 360 6.97 10.44 -6.14
C ILE A 360 6.73 11.16 -4.83
N HIS A 361 5.67 10.80 -4.12
CA HIS A 361 5.35 11.36 -2.81
C HIS A 361 6.51 11.15 -1.84
N LEU A 362 7.05 9.93 -1.78
CA LEU A 362 8.17 9.57 -0.92
C LEU A 362 9.46 10.28 -1.30
N GLU A 363 9.75 10.44 -2.60
CA GLU A 363 10.96 11.12 -3.08
C GLU A 363 10.92 12.65 -2.87
N ARG A 364 9.73 13.26 -2.96
CA ARG A 364 9.54 14.72 -2.89
C ARG A 364 9.19 15.26 -1.51
N LYS A 365 8.53 14.47 -0.64
CA LYS A 365 8.19 14.94 0.71
C LYS A 365 9.38 14.88 1.67
N SER A 366 9.33 15.76 2.67
CA SER A 366 10.42 15.98 3.64
C SER A 366 10.52 14.91 4.73
N HIS A 367 9.45 14.17 5.04
CA HIS A 367 9.45 13.20 6.14
C HIS A 367 9.62 11.78 5.61
N ARG A 368 10.87 11.31 5.62
CA ARG A 368 11.22 9.94 5.22
C ARG A 368 11.08 9.01 6.42
N ALA A 369 10.55 7.81 6.20
CA ALA A 369 10.84 6.72 7.11
C ALA A 369 12.37 6.57 7.18
N TRP A 370 12.93 6.44 8.38
CA TRP A 370 14.40 6.43 8.57
C TRP A 370 15.10 5.29 7.80
N TYR A 371 14.37 4.22 7.46
CA TYR A 371 14.86 3.09 6.65
C TYR A 371 14.63 3.24 5.13
N PHE A 372 13.86 4.22 4.67
CA PHE A 372 13.56 4.41 3.25
C PHE A 372 14.31 5.64 2.75
N VAL A 373 15.46 5.43 2.11
CA VAL A 373 16.30 6.51 1.59
C VAL A 373 16.67 6.21 0.14
N PRO A 374 15.83 6.58 -0.85
CA PRO A 374 16.16 6.41 -2.27
C PRO A 374 17.50 7.07 -2.60
N HIS A 375 18.31 6.39 -3.41
CA HIS A 375 19.57 6.98 -3.87
C HIS A 375 19.30 8.21 -4.74
N ASP A 376 20.02 9.32 -4.52
CA ASP A 376 19.72 10.60 -5.18
C ASP A 376 19.80 10.52 -6.71
N SER A 377 20.72 9.72 -7.26
CA SER A 377 20.83 9.51 -8.71
C SER A 377 19.64 8.78 -9.34
N HIS A 378 18.81 8.11 -8.54
CA HIS A 378 17.67 7.31 -9.01
C HIS A 378 16.32 7.97 -8.76
N ARG A 379 16.29 9.22 -8.29
CA ARG A 379 15.04 9.97 -8.16
C ARG A 379 14.41 10.20 -9.54
N LEU A 380 13.09 10.12 -9.60
CA LEU A 380 12.32 10.31 -10.83
C LEU A 380 12.38 11.78 -11.26
N THR A 381 12.82 12.00 -12.49
CA THR A 381 12.81 13.32 -13.12
C THR A 381 11.41 13.66 -13.65
N GLU A 382 11.15 14.94 -13.95
CA GLU A 382 9.90 15.32 -14.63
C GLU A 382 9.75 14.61 -15.99
N GLN A 383 10.85 14.29 -16.69
CA GLN A 383 10.77 13.56 -17.94
C GLN A 383 10.33 12.10 -17.73
N ASP A 384 10.89 11.42 -16.72
CA ASP A 384 10.50 10.05 -16.37
C ASP A 384 8.98 9.95 -16.06
N ILE A 385 8.44 10.96 -15.38
CA ILE A 385 7.01 11.04 -15.05
C ILE A 385 6.16 11.17 -16.32
N THR A 386 6.55 12.07 -17.23
CA THR A 386 5.87 12.25 -18.51
C THR A 386 5.89 10.97 -19.34
N ASP A 387 7.05 10.31 -19.40
CA ASP A 387 7.25 9.09 -20.18
C ASP A 387 6.49 7.89 -19.61
N PHE A 388 6.39 7.79 -18.29
CA PHE A 388 5.53 6.82 -17.61
C PHE A 388 4.05 7.06 -17.92
N VAL A 389 3.55 8.29 -17.77
CA VAL A 389 2.14 8.59 -18.06
C VAL A 389 1.80 8.28 -19.51
N ASN A 390 2.68 8.63 -20.46
CA ASN A 390 2.50 8.28 -21.87
C ASN A 390 2.49 6.77 -22.13
N CYS A 391 3.28 5.99 -21.38
CA CYS A 391 3.28 4.54 -21.47
C CYS A 391 1.97 3.90 -21.01
N VAL A 392 1.34 4.44 -19.96
CA VAL A 392 0.20 3.79 -19.27
C VAL A 392 -1.17 4.31 -19.73
N LYS A 393 -1.28 5.60 -20.08
CA LYS A 393 -2.57 6.29 -20.26
C LYS A 393 -3.51 5.65 -21.28
N GLU A 394 -2.99 5.08 -22.37
CA GLU A 394 -3.84 4.46 -23.41
C GLU A 394 -4.62 3.28 -22.83
N TYR A 395 -3.98 2.46 -22.00
CA TYR A 395 -4.59 1.28 -21.39
C TYR A 395 -5.62 1.66 -20.34
N ALA A 396 -5.39 2.73 -19.58
CA ALA A 396 -6.41 3.29 -18.68
C ALA A 396 -7.62 3.79 -19.49
N PHE A 397 -7.40 4.55 -20.56
CA PHE A 397 -8.46 5.09 -21.40
C PHE A 397 -9.29 4.06 -22.15
N ILE A 398 -8.70 2.94 -22.57
CA ILE A 398 -9.47 1.83 -23.15
C ILE A 398 -10.30 1.17 -22.04
N SER A 399 -9.71 1.01 -20.85
CA SER A 399 -10.31 0.27 -19.75
C SER A 399 -11.49 0.97 -19.08
N ILE A 400 -11.66 2.30 -19.22
CA ILE A 400 -12.85 2.98 -18.69
C ILE A 400 -14.15 2.48 -19.34
N PHE A 401 -14.07 1.85 -20.52
CA PHE A 401 -15.22 1.28 -21.22
C PHE A 401 -15.43 -0.20 -20.91
N ASN A 402 -14.63 -0.80 -20.03
CA ASN A 402 -14.80 -2.19 -19.60
C ASN A 402 -16.04 -2.33 -18.72
N LYS A 403 -16.83 -3.39 -18.95
CA LYS A 403 -18.14 -3.59 -18.30
C LYS A 403 -18.06 -3.64 -16.78
N ASP A 404 -17.09 -4.39 -16.25
CA ASP A 404 -17.01 -4.71 -14.81
C ASP A 404 -15.91 -3.96 -14.07
N HIS A 405 -14.98 -3.32 -14.80
CA HIS A 405 -13.76 -2.73 -14.22
C HIS A 405 -13.55 -1.24 -14.55
N ALA A 406 -14.60 -0.55 -15.04
CA ALA A 406 -14.53 0.87 -15.38
C ALA A 406 -14.12 1.77 -14.19
N LYS A 407 -14.53 1.41 -12.96
CA LYS A 407 -14.19 2.15 -11.74
C LYS A 407 -12.68 2.13 -11.46
N ASN A 408 -12.06 0.94 -11.49
CA ASN A 408 -10.61 0.78 -11.29
C ASN A 408 -9.81 1.53 -12.37
N ALA A 409 -10.31 1.56 -13.61
CA ALA A 409 -9.72 2.34 -14.68
C ALA A 409 -9.86 3.87 -14.49
N ALA A 410 -11.01 4.33 -13.99
CA ALA A 410 -11.23 5.74 -13.63
C ALA A 410 -10.31 6.17 -12.48
N GLU A 411 -10.13 5.32 -11.48
CA GLU A 411 -9.17 5.54 -10.39
C GLU A 411 -7.73 5.57 -10.90
N ALA A 412 -7.36 4.72 -11.87
CA ALA A 412 -6.06 4.82 -12.53
C ALA A 412 -5.89 6.18 -13.24
N CYS A 413 -6.93 6.67 -13.92
CA CYS A 413 -6.92 8.01 -14.52
C CYS A 413 -6.76 9.11 -13.47
N GLN A 414 -7.33 8.94 -12.27
CA GLN A 414 -7.11 9.86 -11.15
C GLN A 414 -5.63 9.95 -10.77
N TYR A 415 -4.98 8.81 -10.54
CA TYR A 415 -3.55 8.81 -10.22
C TYR A 415 -2.70 9.40 -11.34
N LEU A 416 -2.96 9.03 -12.61
CA LEU A 416 -2.25 9.60 -13.75
C LEU A 416 -2.47 11.12 -13.88
N SER A 417 -3.67 11.61 -13.56
CA SER A 417 -3.99 13.05 -13.58
C SER A 417 -3.29 13.83 -12.45
N MET A 418 -2.95 13.18 -11.34
CA MET A 418 -2.11 13.78 -10.30
C MET A 418 -0.66 14.00 -10.77
N LEU A 419 -0.20 13.19 -11.74
CA LEU A 419 1.14 13.25 -12.30
C LEU A 419 1.24 14.26 -13.45
N ARG A 420 0.35 14.14 -14.44
CA ARG A 420 0.30 14.94 -15.67
C ARG A 420 -1.15 15.24 -16.05
N PRO A 421 -1.79 16.24 -15.41
CA PRO A 421 -3.19 16.55 -15.65
C PRO A 421 -3.50 16.85 -17.12
N GLU A 422 -2.62 17.56 -17.82
CA GLU A 422 -2.77 17.94 -19.23
C GLU A 422 -2.87 16.74 -20.19
N LEU A 423 -2.21 15.62 -19.86
CA LEU A 423 -2.24 14.40 -20.70
C LEU A 423 -3.48 13.55 -20.48
N ILE A 424 -4.22 13.79 -19.39
CA ILE A 424 -5.33 12.96 -18.94
C ILE A 424 -6.67 13.69 -19.07
N ILE A 425 -6.74 14.92 -18.56
CA ILE A 425 -7.97 15.67 -18.43
C ILE A 425 -8.49 16.11 -19.80
N THR A 426 -7.65 16.74 -20.62
CA THR A 426 -8.07 17.25 -21.94
C THR A 426 -8.67 16.15 -22.83
N PRO A 427 -8.03 14.97 -23.00
CA PRO A 427 -8.63 13.89 -23.79
C PRO A 427 -9.95 13.35 -23.22
N ILE A 428 -10.11 13.32 -21.89
CA ILE A 428 -11.35 12.84 -21.25
C ILE A 428 -12.49 13.85 -21.48
N VAL A 429 -12.20 15.15 -21.34
CA VAL A 429 -13.14 16.24 -21.57
C VAL A 429 -13.60 16.27 -23.02
N GLU A 430 -12.68 16.15 -23.98
CA GLU A 430 -13.01 16.07 -25.41
C GLU A 430 -13.91 14.86 -25.72
N LYS A 431 -13.59 13.69 -25.17
CA LYS A 431 -14.44 12.49 -25.32
C LYS A 431 -15.81 12.67 -24.70
N LEU A 432 -15.92 13.41 -23.59
CA LEU A 432 -17.20 13.69 -22.94
C LEU A 432 -18.09 14.55 -23.83
N PHE A 433 -17.57 15.65 -24.39
CA PHE A 433 -18.33 16.49 -25.31
C PHE A 433 -18.86 15.69 -26.51
N VAL A 434 -18.00 14.87 -27.13
CA VAL A 434 -18.43 13.98 -28.22
C VAL A 434 -19.51 12.98 -27.76
N SER A 435 -19.42 12.48 -26.54
CA SER A 435 -20.40 11.53 -26.01
C SER A 435 -21.73 12.16 -25.59
N ILE A 436 -21.76 13.46 -25.31
CA ILE A 436 -23.00 14.20 -25.03
C ILE A 436 -23.84 14.31 -26.30
N ASP A 437 -23.19 14.58 -27.44
CA ASP A 437 -23.85 14.68 -28.75
C ASP A 437 -24.26 13.30 -29.31
N ASN A 438 -23.56 12.24 -28.92
CA ASN A 438 -23.83 10.88 -29.40
C ASN A 438 -24.95 10.18 -28.61
N THR A 439 -26.14 10.11 -29.22
CA THR A 439 -27.32 9.44 -28.64
C THR A 439 -27.35 7.93 -28.84
N SER A 440 -26.47 7.37 -29.68
CA SER A 440 -26.48 5.94 -30.03
C SER A 440 -25.75 5.03 -29.03
N GLU A 441 -24.81 5.59 -28.26
CA GLU A 441 -23.93 4.83 -27.35
C GLU A 441 -23.97 5.37 -25.90
N PRO A 442 -25.10 5.29 -25.19
CA PRO A 442 -25.29 5.90 -23.86
C PRO A 442 -24.34 5.36 -22.78
N HIS A 443 -23.84 4.13 -22.96
CA HIS A 443 -22.84 3.53 -22.07
C HIS A 443 -21.50 4.30 -22.08
N ARG A 444 -21.16 4.96 -23.19
CA ARG A 444 -19.93 5.78 -23.27
C ARG A 444 -20.07 7.04 -22.44
N PHE A 445 -21.24 7.70 -22.50
CA PHE A 445 -21.52 8.87 -21.67
C PHE A 445 -21.39 8.53 -20.20
N THR A 446 -22.07 7.47 -19.75
CA THR A 446 -22.02 7.07 -18.34
C THR A 446 -20.61 6.71 -17.88
N SER A 447 -19.84 5.99 -18.69
CA SER A 447 -18.46 5.60 -18.36
C SER A 447 -17.52 6.81 -18.26
N ILE A 448 -17.61 7.75 -19.21
CA ILE A 448 -16.78 8.96 -19.22
C ILE A 448 -17.19 9.90 -18.08
N MET A 449 -18.50 10.03 -17.80
CA MET A 449 -19.00 10.81 -16.66
C MET A 449 -18.53 10.24 -15.33
N SER A 450 -18.54 8.93 -15.14
CA SER A 450 -17.93 8.34 -13.96
C SER A 450 -16.43 8.66 -13.90
N CYS A 451 -15.70 8.56 -15.01
CA CYS A 451 -14.26 8.88 -15.03
C CYS A 451 -13.96 10.36 -14.72
N ILE A 452 -14.73 11.30 -15.28
CA ILE A 452 -14.50 12.74 -15.06
C ILE A 452 -14.71 13.10 -13.59
N THR A 453 -15.66 12.46 -12.90
CA THR A 453 -15.88 12.63 -11.46
C THR A 453 -14.60 12.36 -10.66
N TYR A 454 -13.86 11.29 -10.96
CA TYR A 454 -12.62 10.92 -10.25
C TYR A 454 -11.49 11.94 -10.45
N ILE A 455 -11.41 12.58 -11.62
CA ILE A 455 -10.36 13.57 -11.96
C ILE A 455 -10.79 15.02 -11.68
N THR A 456 -11.99 15.26 -11.15
CA THR A 456 -12.55 16.60 -10.95
C THR A 456 -11.64 17.49 -10.09
N ARG A 457 -11.00 16.91 -9.07
CA ARG A 457 -10.08 17.67 -8.21
C ARG A 457 -8.90 18.24 -9.00
N GLN A 458 -8.37 17.48 -9.95
CA GLN A 458 -7.26 17.87 -10.81
C GLN A 458 -7.72 18.83 -11.90
N LEU A 459 -8.97 18.70 -12.37
CA LEU A 459 -9.60 19.63 -13.32
C LEU A 459 -9.70 21.06 -12.76
N VAL A 460 -10.15 21.21 -11.51
CA VAL A 460 -10.39 22.54 -10.91
C VAL A 460 -9.14 23.16 -10.28
N ARG A 461 -8.10 22.35 -9.99
CA ARG A 461 -6.88 22.83 -9.34
C ARG A 461 -6.00 23.59 -10.33
N GLN A 462 -5.74 24.86 -10.05
CA GLN A 462 -4.72 25.62 -10.78
C GLN A 462 -3.32 25.11 -10.41
N THR A 463 -2.54 24.76 -11.42
CA THR A 463 -1.12 24.43 -11.27
C THR A 463 -0.31 25.27 -12.25
N SER A 464 1.00 25.42 -12.01
CA SER A 464 1.90 26.12 -12.94
C SER A 464 1.98 25.42 -14.30
N SER A 465 1.83 24.09 -14.34
CA SER A 465 1.86 23.27 -15.55
C SER A 465 0.51 23.16 -16.26
N TYR A 466 -0.61 23.29 -15.53
CA TYR A 466 -1.96 23.15 -16.07
C TYR A 466 -2.95 24.10 -15.40
N SER A 467 -3.27 25.19 -16.10
CA SER A 467 -4.28 26.19 -15.72
C SER A 467 -5.54 26.12 -16.59
N GLN A 468 -5.46 25.51 -17.77
CA GLN A 468 -6.57 25.43 -18.72
C GLN A 468 -7.75 24.62 -18.17
N GLY A 469 -7.52 23.68 -17.25
CA GLY A 469 -8.58 22.85 -16.64
C GLY A 469 -9.79 23.63 -16.12
N GLN A 470 -9.54 24.77 -15.48
CA GLN A 470 -10.59 25.62 -14.92
C GLN A 470 -11.53 26.19 -15.99
N THR A 471 -11.04 26.40 -17.22
CA THR A 471 -11.85 26.94 -18.32
C THR A 471 -12.92 25.96 -18.78
N TYR A 472 -12.76 24.65 -18.53
CA TYR A 472 -13.76 23.64 -18.86
C TYR A 472 -14.89 23.55 -17.83
N VAL A 473 -14.73 24.08 -16.61
CA VAL A 473 -15.68 23.88 -15.50
C VAL A 473 -17.09 24.34 -15.87
N LEU A 474 -17.24 25.61 -16.29
CA LEU A 474 -18.56 26.16 -16.62
C LEU A 474 -19.17 25.50 -17.87
N PRO A 475 -18.44 25.34 -19.00
CA PRO A 475 -18.94 24.58 -20.15
C PRO A 475 -19.40 23.17 -19.78
N LEU A 476 -18.62 22.43 -18.99
CA LEU A 476 -18.97 21.07 -18.59
C LEU A 476 -20.25 21.04 -17.77
N ILE A 477 -20.37 21.89 -16.74
CA ILE A 477 -21.58 21.96 -15.91
C ILE A 477 -22.81 22.20 -16.78
N MET A 478 -22.75 23.14 -17.72
CA MET A 478 -23.89 23.45 -18.60
C MET A 478 -24.19 22.31 -19.57
N SER A 479 -23.17 21.68 -20.15
CA SER A 479 -23.34 20.63 -21.15
C SER A 479 -23.85 19.31 -20.57
N VAL A 480 -23.61 19.01 -19.29
CA VAL A 480 -24.06 17.76 -18.66
C VAL A 480 -25.47 17.83 -18.07
N LEU A 481 -26.10 19.00 -17.98
CA LEU A 481 -27.48 19.14 -17.44
C LEU A 481 -28.52 18.24 -18.13
N PRO A 482 -28.50 18.04 -19.46
CA PRO A 482 -29.38 17.07 -20.14
C PRO A 482 -29.10 15.60 -19.76
N GLY A 483 -28.06 15.34 -18.98
CA GLY A 483 -27.79 14.06 -18.34
C GLY A 483 -28.72 13.75 -17.17
N ILE A 484 -29.39 14.77 -16.60
CA ILE A 484 -30.48 14.60 -15.64
C ILE A 484 -31.75 14.22 -16.42
N ASP A 485 -31.87 12.92 -16.70
CA ASP A 485 -32.91 12.31 -17.51
C ASP A 485 -33.83 11.43 -16.66
N LEU A 486 -35.11 11.77 -16.63
CA LEU A 486 -36.13 11.02 -15.89
C LEU A 486 -36.27 9.57 -16.36
N ASN A 487 -35.85 9.26 -17.58
CA ASN A 487 -35.98 7.93 -18.18
C ASN A 487 -34.73 7.05 -18.02
N ASP A 488 -33.57 7.65 -17.74
CA ASP A 488 -32.31 6.93 -17.55
C ASP A 488 -31.73 7.21 -16.16
N PHE A 489 -32.04 6.30 -15.24
CA PHE A 489 -31.55 6.35 -13.86
C PHE A 489 -30.02 6.39 -13.80
N LYS A 490 -29.33 5.61 -14.64
CA LYS A 490 -27.86 5.51 -14.59
C LYS A 490 -27.22 6.82 -15.06
N LYS A 491 -27.74 7.40 -16.15
CA LYS A 491 -27.32 8.70 -16.67
C LYS A 491 -27.53 9.82 -15.65
N THR A 492 -28.70 9.84 -15.01
CA THR A 492 -29.02 10.80 -13.96
C THR A 492 -28.09 10.66 -12.76
N SER A 493 -27.87 9.42 -12.28
CA SER A 493 -27.01 9.17 -11.12
C SER A 493 -25.59 9.68 -11.32
N VAL A 494 -24.94 9.33 -12.44
CA VAL A 494 -23.56 9.76 -12.70
C VAL A 494 -23.44 11.26 -12.94
N THR A 495 -24.49 11.88 -13.49
CA THR A 495 -24.54 13.34 -13.70
C THR A 495 -24.64 14.08 -12.37
N LEU A 496 -25.53 13.64 -11.48
CA LEU A 496 -25.67 14.23 -10.14
C LEU A 496 -24.41 14.02 -9.29
N GLU A 497 -23.76 12.85 -9.40
CA GLU A 497 -22.49 12.57 -8.72
C GLU A 497 -21.37 13.53 -9.14
N PHE A 498 -21.24 13.77 -10.46
CA PHE A 498 -20.30 14.75 -11.00
C PHE A 498 -20.62 16.17 -10.52
N LEU A 499 -21.87 16.60 -10.63
CA LEU A 499 -22.31 17.94 -10.20
C LEU A 499 -22.07 18.15 -8.70
N ASN A 500 -22.42 17.18 -7.87
CA ASN A 500 -22.14 17.25 -6.43
C ASN A 500 -20.63 17.39 -6.17
N THR A 501 -19.81 16.59 -6.85
CA THR A 501 -18.34 16.62 -6.69
C THR A 501 -17.76 17.98 -7.10
N ILE A 502 -18.18 18.53 -8.24
CA ILE A 502 -17.64 19.81 -8.71
C ILE A 502 -18.07 20.97 -7.82
N PHE A 503 -19.32 21.01 -7.35
CA PHE A 503 -19.81 22.06 -6.45
C PHE A 503 -19.18 22.02 -5.06
N MET A 504 -18.75 20.85 -4.58
CA MET A 504 -17.98 20.74 -3.35
C MET A 504 -16.54 21.27 -3.47
N LEU A 505 -16.02 21.39 -4.71
CA LEU A 505 -14.63 21.79 -4.97
C LEU A 505 -14.48 23.23 -5.47
N ILE A 506 -15.57 23.88 -5.88
CA ILE A 506 -15.57 25.27 -6.36
C ILE A 506 -16.43 26.15 -5.46
N THR A 507 -16.15 27.45 -5.47
CA THR A 507 -16.98 28.45 -4.81
C THR A 507 -17.83 29.17 -5.84
N CYS A 508 -19.16 29.01 -5.77
CA CYS A 508 -20.10 29.66 -6.68
C CYS A 508 -20.43 31.08 -6.21
N VAL A 509 -19.59 32.05 -6.59
CA VAL A 509 -19.82 33.48 -6.36
C VAL A 509 -19.68 34.20 -7.69
N ASP A 510 -20.58 35.14 -7.98
CA ASP A 510 -20.48 36.00 -9.16
C ASP A 510 -19.33 37.01 -8.96
N CYS A 511 -18.21 36.73 -9.62
CA CYS A 511 -17.02 37.58 -9.65
C CYS A 511 -16.87 38.30 -11.01
N SER A 512 -17.92 38.39 -11.83
CA SER A 512 -17.85 39.01 -13.17
C SER A 512 -17.49 40.49 -13.16
N SER A 513 -17.73 41.18 -12.04
CA SER A 513 -17.37 42.60 -11.83
C SER A 513 -15.88 42.84 -11.53
N ALA A 514 -15.09 41.78 -11.32
CA ALA A 514 -13.65 41.87 -11.02
C ALA A 514 -12.75 41.86 -12.26
N VAL A 515 -13.34 41.80 -13.46
CA VAL A 515 -12.64 41.75 -14.77
C VAL A 515 -12.37 43.14 -15.32
#